data_AF-F2L0U3-F1
#
_entry.id   AF-F2L0U3-F1
#
_cell.length_a   1.000
_cell.length_b   1.000
_cell.length_c   1.000
_cell.angle_alpha   90.00
_cell.angle_beta   90.00
_cell.angle_gamma   90.00
#
_symmetry.space_group_name_H-M   'P 1'
#
loop_
_entity.id
_entity.type
_entity.pdbx_description
1 polymer ?
#
loop_
_entity_poly.entity_id
_entity_poly.type
_entity_poly.pdbx_seq_one_letter_code
_entity_poly.pdbx_strand_id
1 'polypeptide(L)'
;MRTSGTTDICIYFVEGDDDERALLAWCGWSRPEAPFAGELSRRIGAVEELLGKYRRITAGGRYPVRKYVAGGKAVVVVKFAQISNWRGVFQFVSERRERLNDYARCVTIVFDCDAPAESCARLRDGVETLNCADPRQCCVGASGVALLSICDGVSLLSLVPRLEDLSGVACSCACCEHCEGRRGP
;
A
#
# COMPACT_ATOMS: atom_id res chain seq x y z
N MET A 1 -4.78 25.00 17.01
CA MET A 1 -3.51 24.24 16.88
C MET A 1 -3.30 23.96 15.40
N ARG A 2 -2.23 24.48 14.78
CA ARG A 2 -1.90 24.22 13.37
C ARG A 2 -1.31 22.80 13.27
N THR A 3 -1.88 21.95 12.42
CA THR A 3 -1.29 20.68 11.98
C THR A 3 -0.05 20.96 11.12
N SER A 4 1.02 21.41 11.77
CA SER A 4 2.37 21.42 11.24
C SER A 4 2.87 19.97 11.26
N GLY A 5 3.13 19.37 10.10
CA GLY A 5 3.84 18.09 10.01
C GLY A 5 3.51 17.23 8.80
N THR A 6 2.31 17.36 8.22
CA THR A 6 1.85 16.43 7.17
C THR A 6 2.06 17.01 5.78
N THR A 7 3.25 16.81 5.21
CA THR A 7 3.56 17.20 3.83
C THR A 7 3.61 16.03 2.87
N ASP A 8 3.81 14.81 3.38
CA ASP A 8 4.05 13.65 2.52
C ASP A 8 2.79 12.80 2.40
N ILE A 9 2.53 12.33 1.17
CA ILE A 9 1.46 11.40 0.85
C ILE A 9 2.09 10.05 0.54
N CYS A 10 1.52 8.99 1.11
CA CYS A 10 1.86 7.63 0.80
C CYS A 10 0.61 6.88 0.32
N ILE A 11 0.71 6.23 -0.83
CA ILE A 11 -0.39 5.52 -1.47
C ILE A 11 -0.19 4.03 -1.27
N TYR A 12 -1.23 3.35 -0.78
CA TYR A 12 -1.26 1.91 -0.61
C TYR A 12 -2.39 1.31 -1.42
N PHE A 13 -2.05 0.32 -2.22
CA PHE A 13 -2.92 -0.44 -3.08
C PHE A 13 -3.17 -1.80 -2.41
N VAL A 14 -4.41 -2.08 -1.98
CA VAL A 14 -4.74 -3.19 -1.06
C VAL A 14 -5.96 -3.98 -1.55
N GLU A 15 -5.99 -5.29 -1.32
CA GLU A 15 -7.09 -6.20 -1.70
C GLU A 15 -8.14 -6.35 -0.58
N GLY A 16 -9.39 -5.95 -0.82
CA GLY A 16 -10.47 -6.20 0.15
C GLY A 16 -10.43 -5.36 1.44
N ASP A 17 -11.34 -5.66 2.38
CA ASP A 17 -11.45 -4.97 3.68
C ASP A 17 -10.61 -5.62 4.78
N ASP A 18 -10.33 -6.93 4.67
CA ASP A 18 -9.62 -7.70 5.69
C ASP A 18 -8.13 -7.31 5.73
N ASP A 19 -7.47 -7.32 4.56
CA ASP A 19 -6.10 -6.85 4.36
C ASP A 19 -5.92 -5.39 4.80
N GLU A 20 -6.91 -4.53 4.52
CA GLU A 20 -6.88 -3.14 4.95
C GLU A 20 -6.91 -3.05 6.48
N ARG A 21 -7.78 -3.79 7.16
CA ARG A 21 -7.85 -3.80 8.63
C ARG A 21 -6.56 -4.32 9.24
N ALA A 22 -5.99 -5.38 8.66
CA ALA A 22 -4.73 -5.93 9.10
C ALA A 22 -3.58 -4.92 8.93
N LEU A 23 -3.48 -4.26 7.76
CA LEU A 23 -2.50 -3.18 7.54
C LEU A 23 -2.70 -2.01 8.51
N LEU A 24 -3.95 -1.60 8.75
CA LEU A 24 -4.27 -0.53 9.68
C LEU A 24 -3.78 -0.85 11.10
N ALA A 25 -4.05 -2.06 11.57
CA ALA A 25 -3.64 -2.54 12.90
C ALA A 25 -2.12 -2.69 12.99
N TRP A 26 -1.49 -3.24 11.96
CA TRP A 26 -0.06 -3.48 11.91
C TRP A 26 0.75 -2.19 11.85
N CYS A 27 0.29 -1.23 11.05
CA CYS A 27 0.98 0.03 10.82
C CYS A 27 0.57 1.17 11.77
N GLY A 28 -0.32 0.90 12.73
CA GLY A 28 -0.76 1.88 13.72
C GLY A 28 -1.46 3.11 13.11
N TRP A 29 -2.03 2.96 11.92
CA TRP A 29 -2.66 4.04 11.18
C TRP A 29 -3.95 4.49 11.86
N SER A 30 -4.13 5.81 11.99
CA SER A 30 -5.33 6.39 12.58
C SER A 30 -6.14 7.17 11.55
N ARG A 31 -7.45 7.30 11.80
CA ARG A 31 -8.27 8.21 10.99
C ARG A 31 -7.86 9.66 11.30
N PRO A 32 -7.83 10.54 10.29
CA PRO A 32 -7.56 11.95 10.53
C PRO A 32 -8.65 12.54 11.44
N GLU A 33 -8.25 13.22 12.51
CA GLU A 33 -9.17 13.88 13.47
C GLU A 33 -9.97 15.01 12.82
N ALA A 34 -9.42 15.63 11.77
CA ALA A 34 -10.06 16.64 10.96
C ALA A 34 -9.73 16.42 9.47
N PRO A 35 -10.58 16.88 8.53
CA PRO A 35 -10.26 16.81 7.11
C PRO A 35 -8.91 17.46 6.79
N PHE A 36 -8.15 16.86 5.88
CA PHE A 36 -6.94 17.50 5.37
C PHE A 36 -7.28 18.85 4.75
N ALA A 37 -6.46 19.85 5.03
CA ALA A 37 -6.68 21.23 4.60
C ALA A 37 -5.51 21.76 3.75
N GLY A 38 -5.78 22.84 3.02
CA GLY A 38 -4.77 23.55 2.23
C GLY A 38 -4.12 22.67 1.17
N GLU A 39 -2.79 22.75 1.09
CA GLU A 39 -2.00 22.11 0.04
C GLU A 39 -2.12 20.59 0.02
N LEU A 40 -2.13 19.98 1.20
CA LEU A 40 -2.25 18.53 1.32
C LEU A 40 -3.60 18.04 0.78
N SER A 41 -4.68 18.77 1.08
CA SER A 41 -6.03 18.46 0.56
C SER A 41 -6.06 18.49 -0.97
N ARG A 42 -5.43 19.52 -1.58
CA ARG A 42 -5.31 19.68 -3.03
C ARG A 42 -4.54 18.54 -3.67
N ARG A 43 -3.40 18.16 -3.10
CA ARG A 43 -2.57 17.04 -3.59
C ARG A 43 -3.30 15.70 -3.46
N ILE A 44 -4.01 15.46 -2.34
CA ILE A 44 -4.85 14.27 -2.18
C ILE A 44 -5.97 14.25 -3.24
N GLY A 45 -6.61 15.39 -3.51
CA GLY A 45 -7.62 15.49 -4.57
C GLY A 45 -7.06 15.14 -5.95
N ALA A 46 -5.86 15.60 -6.29
CA ALA A 46 -5.19 15.25 -7.54
C ALA A 46 -4.87 13.74 -7.61
N VAL A 47 -4.41 13.13 -6.50
CA VAL A 47 -4.25 11.68 -6.40
C VAL A 47 -5.60 10.97 -6.65
N GLU A 48 -6.67 11.40 -5.98
CA GLU A 48 -8.01 10.83 -6.18
C GLU A 48 -8.51 10.95 -7.63
N GLU A 49 -8.17 12.03 -8.33
CA GLU A 49 -8.48 12.24 -9.74
C GLU A 49 -7.67 11.33 -10.67
N LEU A 50 -6.36 11.16 -10.41
CA LEU A 50 -5.51 10.20 -11.13
C LEU A 50 -6.02 8.76 -10.96
N LEU A 51 -6.53 8.46 -9.77
CA LEU A 51 -7.20 7.20 -9.44
C LEU A 51 -8.67 7.16 -9.95
N GLY A 52 -9.15 8.28 -10.49
CA GLY A 52 -10.55 8.70 -10.66
C GLY A 52 -11.44 7.88 -11.58
N LYS A 53 -11.05 6.67 -11.97
CA LYS A 53 -11.92 5.73 -12.73
C LYS A 53 -11.91 4.29 -12.23
N TYR A 54 -11.15 3.95 -11.19
CA TYR A 54 -11.23 2.60 -10.60
C TYR A 54 -12.57 2.36 -9.85
N ARG A 55 -13.33 3.44 -9.60
CA ARG A 55 -14.75 3.46 -9.17
C ARG A 55 -15.69 2.54 -9.96
N ARG A 56 -15.35 2.12 -11.18
CA ARG A 56 -16.21 1.25 -12.02
C ARG A 56 -15.88 -0.24 -11.95
N ILE A 57 -14.70 -0.62 -11.45
CA ILE A 57 -14.26 -2.02 -11.42
C ILE A 57 -14.65 -2.69 -10.09
N THR A 58 -14.73 -1.94 -8.99
CA THR A 58 -15.20 -2.43 -7.69
C THR A 58 -16.70 -2.15 -7.51
N ALA A 59 -17.54 -2.98 -8.12
CA ALA A 59 -19.00 -2.83 -8.09
C ALA A 59 -19.56 -2.74 -6.66
N GLY A 60 -20.21 -1.61 -6.32
CA GLY A 60 -21.19 -1.54 -5.22
C GLY A 60 -20.92 -0.59 -4.04
N GLY A 61 -19.74 0.04 -3.92
CA GLY A 61 -19.37 0.84 -2.73
C GLY A 61 -19.05 2.32 -3.01
N ARG A 62 -19.51 3.24 -2.14
CA ARG A 62 -19.30 4.69 -2.26
C ARG A 62 -17.85 5.19 -2.03
N TYR A 63 -16.92 4.34 -1.56
CA TYR A 63 -15.59 4.79 -1.10
C TYR A 63 -14.44 3.84 -1.50
N PRO A 64 -13.88 3.98 -2.73
CA PRO A 64 -12.72 3.19 -3.16
C PRO A 64 -11.38 3.69 -2.59
N VAL A 65 -11.38 4.92 -2.06
CA VAL A 65 -10.22 5.56 -1.45
C VAL A 65 -10.53 5.87 0.01
N ARG A 66 -9.65 5.40 0.91
CA ARG A 66 -9.69 5.70 2.35
C ARG A 66 -8.44 6.47 2.73
N LYS A 67 -8.53 7.24 3.81
CA LYS A 67 -7.51 8.20 4.21
C LYS A 67 -7.17 8.02 5.68
N TYR A 68 -5.88 7.96 5.98
CA TYR A 68 -5.32 7.74 7.30
C TYR A 68 -4.14 8.67 7.56
N VAL A 69 -3.67 8.69 8.81
CA VAL A 69 -2.47 9.39 9.25
C VAL A 69 -1.52 8.38 9.90
N ALA A 70 -0.24 8.48 9.59
CA ALA A 70 0.82 7.63 10.13
C ALA A 70 2.13 8.41 10.23
N GLY A 71 2.75 8.49 11.41
CA GLY A 71 4.03 9.20 11.61
C GLY A 71 4.10 10.59 10.99
N GLY A 72 3.01 11.36 11.14
CA GLY A 72 2.89 12.70 10.59
C GLY A 72 2.66 12.77 9.08
N LYS A 73 2.44 11.65 8.36
CA LYS A 73 2.17 11.59 6.91
C LYS A 73 0.70 11.29 6.61
N ALA A 74 0.23 11.69 5.43
CA ALA A 74 -1.07 11.29 4.92
C ALA A 74 -0.95 9.95 4.20
N VAL A 75 -1.81 9.00 4.57
CA VAL A 75 -1.87 7.69 3.95
C VAL A 75 -3.16 7.60 3.15
N VAL A 76 -3.05 7.25 1.88
CA VAL A 76 -4.16 7.08 0.94
C VAL A 76 -4.24 5.61 0.58
N VAL A 77 -5.26 4.92 1.05
CA VAL A 77 -5.51 3.51 0.73
C VAL A 77 -6.48 3.43 -0.44
N VAL A 78 -6.07 2.73 -1.49
CA VAL A 78 -6.85 2.45 -2.68
C VAL A 78 -7.16 0.96 -2.70
N LYS A 79 -8.45 0.65 -2.59
CA LYS A 79 -8.91 -0.73 -2.54
C LYS A 79 -9.13 -1.30 -3.93
N PHE A 80 -8.74 -2.56 -4.13
CA PHE A 80 -9.14 -3.38 -5.26
C PHE A 80 -10.11 -4.47 -4.83
N ALA A 81 -11.02 -4.85 -5.73
CA ALA A 81 -11.90 -5.99 -5.50
C ALA A 81 -11.07 -7.28 -5.58
N GLN A 82 -11.38 -8.27 -4.74
CA GLN A 82 -10.71 -9.59 -4.75
C GLN A 82 -10.81 -10.33 -6.10
N ILE A 83 -11.79 -9.97 -6.94
CA ILE A 83 -11.99 -10.53 -8.30
C ILE A 83 -11.18 -9.74 -9.36
N SER A 84 -10.48 -8.68 -8.96
CA SER A 84 -9.73 -7.84 -9.89
C SER A 84 -8.54 -8.62 -10.43
N ASN A 85 -8.36 -8.60 -11.75
CA ASN A 85 -7.17 -9.15 -12.36
C ASN A 85 -5.95 -8.33 -11.90
N TRP A 86 -5.09 -8.92 -11.07
CA TRP A 86 -3.87 -8.29 -10.54
C TRP A 86 -2.95 -7.73 -11.63
N ARG A 87 -2.90 -8.36 -12.81
CA ARG A 87 -2.16 -7.80 -13.96
C ARG A 87 -2.69 -6.43 -14.37
N GLY A 88 -4.00 -6.24 -14.32
CA GLY A 88 -4.64 -4.95 -14.59
C GLY A 88 -4.32 -3.90 -13.53
N VAL A 89 -4.16 -4.31 -12.27
CA VAL A 89 -3.68 -3.41 -11.19
C VAL A 89 -2.24 -2.97 -11.46
N PHE A 90 -1.35 -3.92 -11.75
CA PHE A 90 0.06 -3.61 -12.04
C PHE A 90 0.20 -2.72 -13.27
N GLN A 91 -0.52 -3.00 -14.35
CA GLN A 91 -0.54 -2.15 -15.55
C GLN A 91 -1.06 -0.74 -15.23
N PHE A 92 -2.17 -0.63 -14.50
CA PHE A 92 -2.74 0.65 -14.12
C PHE A 92 -1.75 1.52 -13.35
N VAL A 93 -1.04 0.92 -12.38
CA VAL A 93 -0.02 1.60 -11.58
C VAL A 93 1.19 1.96 -12.45
N SER A 94 1.66 1.04 -13.30
CA SER A 94 2.77 1.26 -14.23
C SER A 94 2.54 2.50 -15.12
N GLU A 95 1.36 2.61 -15.72
CA GLU A 95 0.96 3.73 -16.58
C GLU A 95 0.88 5.10 -15.86
N ARG A 96 0.73 5.10 -14.54
CA ARG A 96 0.46 6.31 -13.75
C ARG A 96 1.55 6.63 -12.74
N ARG A 97 2.55 5.77 -12.57
CA ARG A 97 3.56 5.87 -11.50
C ARG A 97 4.26 7.22 -11.48
N GLU A 98 4.68 7.75 -12.64
CA GLU A 98 5.35 9.05 -12.73
C GLU A 98 4.45 10.17 -12.18
N ARG A 99 3.20 10.22 -12.66
CA ARG A 99 2.21 11.21 -12.20
C ARG A 99 1.83 11.03 -10.74
N LEU A 100 1.77 9.79 -10.24
CA LEU A 100 1.52 9.52 -8.82
C LEU A 100 2.69 10.02 -7.96
N ASN A 101 3.93 9.85 -8.43
CA ASN A 101 5.15 10.28 -7.75
C ASN A 101 5.34 11.80 -7.72
N ASP A 102 4.70 12.55 -8.61
CA ASP A 102 4.62 14.02 -8.50
C ASP A 102 3.89 14.47 -7.23
N TYR A 103 2.96 13.64 -6.72
CA TYR A 103 2.14 13.97 -5.56
C TYR A 103 2.45 13.13 -4.33
N ALA A 104 2.91 11.90 -4.50
CA ALA A 104 3.16 10.95 -3.43
C ALA A 104 4.65 10.68 -3.26
N ARG A 105 5.08 10.62 -1.99
CA ARG A 105 6.43 10.23 -1.63
C ARG A 105 6.64 8.73 -1.77
N CYS A 106 5.58 7.95 -1.62
CA CYS A 106 5.62 6.51 -1.75
C CYS A 106 4.34 5.94 -2.38
N VAL A 107 4.52 4.90 -3.20
CA VAL A 107 3.44 4.12 -3.82
C VAL A 107 3.75 2.65 -3.58
N THR A 108 2.89 1.95 -2.85
CA THR A 108 3.09 0.55 -2.47
C THR A 108 1.88 -0.28 -2.87
N ILE A 109 2.12 -1.41 -3.52
CA ILE A 109 1.10 -2.44 -3.77
C ILE A 109 1.32 -3.57 -2.78
N VAL A 110 0.28 -3.89 -2.00
CA VAL A 110 0.30 -4.92 -0.98
C VAL A 110 -0.70 -6.01 -1.36
N PHE A 111 -0.27 -7.27 -1.28
CA PHE A 111 -1.14 -8.41 -1.52
C PHE A 111 -0.66 -9.66 -0.80
N ASP A 112 -1.62 -10.52 -0.47
CA ASP A 112 -1.37 -11.85 0.04
C ASP A 112 -1.06 -12.83 -1.10
N CYS A 113 -0.20 -13.80 -0.77
CA CYS A 113 0.12 -14.93 -1.61
C CYS A 113 -0.39 -16.21 -0.93
N ASP A 114 -1.31 -16.93 -1.60
CA ASP A 114 -1.84 -18.22 -1.12
C ASP A 114 -0.83 -19.39 -1.21
N ALA A 115 0.39 -19.11 -1.68
CA ALA A 115 1.48 -20.06 -1.85
C ALA A 115 2.79 -19.48 -1.29
N PRO A 116 3.80 -20.32 -0.99
CA PRO A 116 5.15 -19.84 -0.67
C PRO A 116 5.61 -18.80 -1.70
N ALA A 117 6.32 -17.77 -1.24
CA ALA A 117 6.54 -16.56 -2.03
C ALA A 117 7.28 -16.82 -3.35
N GLU A 118 8.16 -17.83 -3.38
CA GLU A 118 8.86 -18.34 -4.57
C GLU A 118 7.91 -18.89 -5.65
N SER A 119 6.72 -19.35 -5.26
CA SER A 119 5.67 -19.87 -6.12
C SER A 119 4.52 -18.88 -6.33
N CYS A 120 4.63 -17.66 -5.80
CA CYS A 120 3.56 -16.67 -5.92
C CYS A 120 3.54 -16.04 -7.33
N ALA A 121 2.62 -16.55 -8.17
CA ALA A 121 2.44 -16.06 -9.53
C ALA A 121 2.15 -14.54 -9.60
N ARG A 122 1.42 -14.00 -8.61
CA ARG A 122 1.11 -12.56 -8.50
C ARG A 122 2.38 -11.73 -8.32
N LEU A 123 3.31 -12.19 -7.47
CA LEU A 123 4.57 -11.50 -7.23
C LEU A 123 5.45 -11.50 -8.47
N ARG A 124 5.57 -12.64 -9.15
CA ARG A 124 6.32 -12.74 -10.42
C ARG A 124 5.72 -11.81 -11.48
N ASP A 125 4.41 -11.86 -11.70
CA ASP A 125 3.73 -10.99 -12.67
C ASP A 125 3.96 -9.50 -12.35
N GLY A 126 3.94 -9.13 -11.06
CA GLY A 126 4.22 -7.78 -10.60
C GLY A 126 5.66 -7.33 -10.87
N VAL A 127 6.64 -8.18 -10.52
CA VAL A 127 8.07 -7.92 -10.77
C VAL A 127 8.35 -7.69 -12.25
N GLU A 128 7.79 -8.53 -13.11
CA GLU A 128 7.95 -8.41 -14.57
C GLU A 128 7.25 -7.14 -15.10
N THR A 129 5.99 -6.90 -14.70
CA THR A 129 5.19 -5.78 -15.23
C THR A 129 5.72 -4.41 -14.80
N LEU A 130 6.24 -4.31 -13.58
CA LEU A 130 6.72 -3.04 -13.01
C LEU A 130 8.24 -2.87 -13.12
N ASN A 131 8.94 -3.85 -13.72
CA ASN A 131 10.39 -3.88 -13.89
C ASN A 131 11.12 -3.67 -12.56
N CYS A 132 10.89 -4.60 -11.62
CA CYS A 132 11.40 -4.50 -10.27
C CYS A 132 12.70 -5.29 -10.07
N ALA A 133 13.46 -4.92 -9.05
CA ALA A 133 14.58 -5.73 -8.57
C ALA A 133 14.10 -7.06 -7.97
N ASP A 134 15.00 -8.04 -7.87
CA ASP A 134 14.67 -9.33 -7.26
C ASP A 134 14.05 -9.16 -5.87
N PRO A 135 12.90 -9.81 -5.58
CA PRO A 135 12.26 -9.73 -4.28
C PRO A 135 13.20 -10.18 -3.16
N ARG A 136 13.21 -9.41 -2.07
CA ARG A 136 13.99 -9.73 -0.87
C ARG A 136 13.06 -9.90 0.31
N GLN A 137 13.38 -10.86 1.15
CA GLN A 137 12.72 -11.02 2.43
C GLN A 137 12.89 -9.76 3.29
N CYS A 138 11.78 -9.19 3.72
CA CYS A 138 11.75 -7.96 4.49
C CYS A 138 11.09 -8.09 5.85
N CYS A 139 10.29 -9.13 6.05
CA CYS A 139 9.71 -9.45 7.34
C CYS A 139 9.73 -10.94 7.58
N VAL A 140 9.90 -11.33 8.85
CA VAL A 140 9.85 -12.73 9.31
C VAL A 140 9.10 -12.78 10.63
N GLY A 141 8.18 -13.72 10.77
CA GLY A 141 7.58 -14.07 12.06
C GLY A 141 7.17 -15.54 12.11
N ALA A 142 6.53 -15.91 13.22
CA ALA A 142 6.18 -17.30 13.51
C ALA A 142 5.31 -17.96 12.43
N SER A 143 4.51 -17.16 11.74
CA SER A 143 3.57 -17.65 10.74
C SER A 143 4.11 -17.53 9.32
N GLY A 144 5.10 -16.68 9.01
CA GLY A 144 5.39 -16.29 7.63
C GLY A 144 6.55 -15.34 7.32
N VAL A 145 6.72 -15.09 6.01
CA VAL A 145 7.69 -14.21 5.36
C VAL A 145 6.98 -13.16 4.50
N ALA A 146 7.39 -11.90 4.62
CA ALA A 146 7.06 -10.86 3.65
C ALA A 146 8.21 -10.66 2.66
N LEU A 147 7.89 -10.55 1.37
CA LEU A 147 8.85 -10.18 0.33
C LEU A 147 8.58 -8.75 -0.16
N LEU A 148 9.63 -7.95 -0.20
CA LEU A 148 9.64 -6.64 -0.80
C LEU A 148 10.43 -6.67 -2.10
N SER A 149 9.84 -6.13 -3.15
CA SER A 149 10.53 -5.81 -4.39
C SER A 149 10.41 -4.31 -4.66
N ILE A 150 11.54 -3.66 -4.97
CA ILE A 150 11.60 -2.23 -5.29
C ILE A 150 11.62 -2.09 -6.80
N CYS A 151 10.66 -1.31 -7.31
CA CYS A 151 10.51 -0.99 -8.72
C CYS A 151 10.80 0.50 -8.92
N ASP A 152 10.81 0.94 -10.18
CA ASP A 152 10.94 2.36 -10.49
C ASP A 152 9.72 3.14 -9.97
N GLY A 153 9.92 3.82 -8.83
CA GLY A 153 8.92 4.68 -8.20
C GLY A 153 7.74 3.96 -7.53
N VAL A 154 7.79 2.64 -7.38
CA VAL A 154 6.74 1.81 -6.75
C VAL A 154 7.39 0.70 -5.93
N SER A 155 6.75 0.27 -4.85
CA SER A 155 7.14 -0.91 -4.08
C SER A 155 6.08 -2.00 -4.18
N LEU A 156 6.51 -3.26 -4.28
CA LEU A 156 5.65 -4.44 -4.18
C LEU A 156 5.91 -5.16 -2.86
N LEU A 157 4.88 -5.29 -2.03
CA LEU A 157 4.91 -6.05 -0.79
C LEU A 157 4.00 -7.26 -0.93
N SER A 158 4.62 -8.44 -0.96
CA SER A 158 3.95 -9.74 -0.95
C SER A 158 4.02 -10.33 0.45
N LEU A 159 2.92 -10.90 0.93
CA LEU A 159 2.82 -11.48 2.27
C LEU A 159 2.47 -12.97 2.18
N VAL A 160 3.22 -13.79 2.92
CA VAL A 160 2.99 -15.24 3.05
C VAL A 160 3.15 -15.62 4.52
N PRO A 161 2.14 -16.18 5.20
CA PRO A 161 0.74 -16.29 4.85
C PRO A 161 0.04 -14.95 5.15
N ARG A 162 -1.30 -14.96 5.22
CA ARG A 162 -2.15 -13.76 5.15
C ARG A 162 -1.77 -12.64 6.11
N LEU A 163 -2.09 -11.42 5.70
CA LEU A 163 -1.98 -10.19 6.49
C LEU A 163 -2.51 -10.30 7.94
N GLU A 164 -3.56 -11.09 8.14
CA GLU A 164 -4.20 -11.31 9.44
C GLU A 164 -3.30 -12.04 10.46
N ASP A 165 -2.29 -12.77 9.97
CA ASP A 165 -1.39 -13.59 10.78
C ASP A 165 -0.08 -12.87 11.15
N LEU A 166 0.04 -11.56 10.87
CA LEU A 166 1.27 -10.78 11.10
C LEU A 166 1.53 -10.41 12.57
N SER A 167 0.74 -10.92 13.52
CA SER A 167 1.01 -10.70 14.94
C SER A 167 2.38 -11.27 15.33
N GLY A 168 3.29 -10.41 15.80
CA GLY A 168 4.65 -10.84 16.21
C GLY A 168 5.66 -10.95 15.05
N VAL A 169 5.36 -10.39 13.88
CA VAL A 169 6.31 -10.29 12.76
C VAL A 169 7.25 -9.10 12.95
N ALA A 170 8.56 -9.33 12.82
CA ALA A 170 9.57 -8.28 12.78
C ALA A 170 9.88 -7.89 11.33
N CYS A 171 9.97 -6.59 11.05
CA CYS A 171 10.21 -6.07 9.71
C CYS A 171 11.36 -5.07 9.66
N SER A 172 12.07 -5.05 8.53
CA SER A 172 13.22 -4.18 8.30
C SER A 172 13.18 -3.41 6.98
N CYS A 173 12.04 -3.37 6.27
CA CYS A 173 11.93 -2.65 4.99
C CYS A 173 11.37 -1.22 5.11
N ALA A 174 11.71 -0.38 4.13
CA ALA A 174 11.28 1.01 4.02
C ALA A 174 9.74 1.19 3.96
N CYS A 175 8.98 0.23 3.40
CA CYS A 175 7.51 0.29 3.49
C CYS A 175 7.01 0.08 4.93
N CYS A 176 7.74 -0.69 5.75
CA CYS A 176 7.48 -0.84 7.18
C CYS A 176 8.06 0.31 8.03
N GLU A 177 9.12 0.98 7.56
CA GLU A 177 9.59 2.26 8.15
C GLU A 177 8.50 3.35 8.03
N HIS A 178 7.59 3.22 7.05
CA HIS A 178 6.39 4.06 6.93
C HIS A 178 5.21 3.60 7.78
N CYS A 179 5.26 2.38 8.30
CA CYS A 179 4.25 1.80 9.20
C CYS A 179 4.54 2.08 10.68
N GLU A 180 5.49 2.98 11.00
CA GLU A 180 6.04 3.16 12.35
C GLU A 180 6.28 1.81 13.03
N GLY A 181 6.66 0.80 12.24
CA GLY A 181 6.66 -0.59 12.66
C GLY A 181 7.49 -0.67 13.92
N ARG A 182 6.85 -1.12 15.02
CA ARG A 182 7.49 -1.33 16.31
C ARG A 182 8.89 -1.85 16.05
N ARG A 183 9.90 -1.04 16.38
CA ARG A 183 11.21 -1.56 16.66
C ARG A 183 10.98 -2.51 17.83
N GLY A 184 10.97 -3.82 17.56
CA GLY A 184 11.27 -4.77 18.61
C GLY A 184 12.62 -4.38 19.22
N PRO A 185 12.82 -4.63 20.53
CA PRO A 185 14.05 -4.28 21.22
C PRO A 185 15.30 -4.80 20.50
#